data_AF-A0A8S9DNP8-F1
#
_entry.id   AF-A0A8S9DNP8-F1
#
_cell.length_a   1.000
_cell.length_b   1.000
_cell.length_c   1.000
_cell.angle_alpha   90.00
_cell.angle_beta   90.00
_cell.angle_gamma   90.00
#
_symmetry.space_group_name_H-M   'P 1'
#
loop_
_entity.id
_entity.type
_entity.pdbx_description
1 polymer ?
#
loop_
_entity_poly.entity_id
_entity_poly.type
_entity_poly.pdbx_seq_one_letter_code
_entity_poly.pdbx_strand_id
1 'polypeptide(L)' 'AIAYLEGKTPPQTNTYNNGKIDVPAKPSEVVSVDKANVKAAVIESGYWPASDFTGLE' A
#
# COMPACT_ATOMS: atom_id res chain seq x y z
N ALA A 1 -10.99 -7.37 7.44
CA ALA A 1 -12.40 -7.79 7.65
C ALA A 1 -12.48 -9.17 8.29
N ILE A 2 -11.87 -10.21 7.70
CA ILE A 2 -11.97 -11.61 8.18
C ILE A 2 -11.72 -11.76 9.69
N ALA A 3 -10.61 -11.22 10.22
CA ALA A 3 -10.32 -11.30 11.66
C ALA A 3 -11.48 -10.78 12.54
N TYR A 4 -12.09 -9.64 12.19
CA TYR A 4 -13.25 -9.13 12.90
C TYR A 4 -14.48 -10.02 12.76
N LEU A 5 -14.74 -10.58 11.56
CA LEU A 5 -15.83 -11.52 11.34
C LEU A 5 -15.68 -12.80 12.18
N GLU A 6 -14.44 -13.17 12.52
CA GLU A 6 -14.10 -14.28 13.40
C GLU A 6 -14.03 -13.88 14.89
N GLY A 7 -14.38 -12.65 15.25
CA GLY A 7 -14.30 -12.15 16.63
C GLY A 7 -12.88 -11.93 17.14
N LYS A 8 -11.89 -11.85 16.25
CA LYS A 8 -10.47 -11.60 16.56
C LYS A 8 -10.11 -10.14 16.31
N THR A 9 -9.02 -9.69 16.95
CA THR A 9 -8.41 -8.39 16.67
C THR A 9 -7.41 -8.50 15.51
N PRO A 10 -7.51 -7.68 14.45
CA PRO A 10 -6.51 -7.65 13.38
C PRO A 10 -5.14 -7.17 13.88
N PRO A 11 -4.05 -7.57 13.21
CA PRO A 11 -2.72 -7.08 13.55
C PRO A 11 -2.61 -5.57 13.30
N GLN A 12 -1.93 -4.87 14.22
CA GLN A 12 -1.58 -3.47 14.11
C GLN A 12 -0.08 -3.28 14.31
N THR A 13 0.49 -2.24 13.72
CA THR A 13 1.91 -1.87 13.87
C THR A 13 2.09 -0.40 14.25
N ASN A 14 1.03 0.40 14.20
CA ASN A 14 1.04 1.81 14.58
C ASN A 14 -0.35 2.23 15.09
N THR A 15 -0.46 3.47 15.57
CA THR A 15 -1.75 4.10 15.90
C THR A 15 -1.78 5.53 15.37
N TYR A 16 -2.97 6.03 15.03
CA TYR A 16 -3.17 7.43 14.67
C TYR A 16 -4.29 8.04 15.51
N ASN A 17 -4.01 9.16 16.16
CA ASN A 17 -4.97 9.87 16.99
C ASN A 17 -6.00 10.60 16.11
N ASN A 18 -7.28 10.33 16.33
CA ASN A 18 -8.38 11.01 15.64
C ASN A 18 -9.06 12.11 16.50
N GLY A 19 -8.41 12.55 17.58
CA GLY A 19 -8.94 13.49 18.56
C GLY A 19 -9.82 12.88 19.66
N LYS A 20 -10.14 11.57 19.57
CA LYS A 20 -10.92 10.86 20.60
C LYS A 20 -10.22 9.61 21.11
N ILE A 21 -9.64 8.83 20.20
CA ILE A 21 -8.90 7.61 20.49
C ILE A 21 -7.68 7.51 19.59
N ASP A 22 -6.68 6.76 20.05
CA ASP A 22 -5.59 6.30 19.20
C ASP A 22 -6.08 5.09 18.40
N VAL A 23 -6.37 5.32 17.12
CA VAL A 23 -6.96 4.31 16.25
C VAL A 23 -5.88 3.30 15.86
N PRO A 24 -6.07 1.98 16.14
CA PRO A 24 -5.21 0.92 15.65
C PRO A 24 -5.01 0.96 14.14
N ALA A 25 -3.76 0.97 13.70
CA ALA A 25 -3.42 1.07 12.29
C ALA A 25 -2.31 0.11 11.88
N LYS A 26 -2.32 -0.23 10.60
CA LYS A 26 -1.26 -0.98 9.93
C LYS A 26 -1.01 -0.30 8.58
N PRO A 27 -0.27 0.82 8.56
CA PRO A 27 -0.05 1.57 7.33
C PRO A 27 0.71 0.72 6.32
N SER A 28 0.36 0.87 5.05
CA SER A 28 1.13 0.27 3.95
C SER A 28 2.37 1.12 3.66
N GLU A 29 3.44 0.45 3.25
CA GLU A 29 4.62 1.13 2.73
C GLU A 29 4.28 1.96 1.50
N VAL A 30 4.94 3.12 1.35
CA VAL A 30 4.87 3.97 0.18
C VAL A 30 6.23 3.96 -0.48
N VAL A 31 6.24 3.75 -1.80
CA VAL A 31 7.46 3.69 -2.61
C VAL A 31 7.54 4.93 -3.48
N SER A 32 8.64 5.68 -3.38
CA SER A 32 8.94 6.76 -4.32
C SER A 32 9.34 6.18 -5.68
N VAL A 33 8.72 6.68 -6.75
CA VAL A 33 8.94 6.20 -8.11
C VAL A 33 9.61 7.28 -8.94
N ASP A 34 10.69 6.90 -9.62
CA ASP A 34 11.42 7.72 -10.59
C ASP A 34 11.75 6.91 -11.86
N LYS A 35 12.54 7.50 -12.77
CA LYS A 35 12.90 6.83 -14.02
C LYS A 35 13.63 5.50 -13.80
N ALA A 36 14.43 5.37 -12.74
CA ALA A 36 15.25 4.19 -12.50
C ALA A 36 14.42 2.98 -12.05
N ASN A 37 13.24 3.18 -11.46
CA ASN A 37 12.45 2.09 -10.88
C ASN A 37 11.00 1.99 -11.39
N VAL A 38 10.51 2.91 -12.22
CA VAL A 38 9.10 2.93 -12.68
C VAL A 38 8.66 1.60 -13.31
N LYS A 39 9.53 0.95 -14.09
CA LYS A 39 9.24 -0.34 -14.71
C LYS A 39 8.96 -1.42 -13.66
N ALA A 40 9.86 -1.57 -12.68
CA ALA A 40 9.72 -2.57 -11.63
C ALA A 40 8.57 -2.26 -10.66
N ALA A 41 8.48 -1.01 -10.19
CA ALA A 41 7.55 -0.62 -9.14
C ALA A 41 6.09 -0.52 -9.61
N VAL A 42 5.85 -0.16 -10.87
CA VAL A 42 4.50 0.15 -11.39
C VAL A 42 4.04 -0.81 -12.48
N ILE A 43 4.93 -1.14 -13.43
CA ILE A 43 4.55 -1.96 -14.59
C ILE A 43 4.61 -3.45 -14.25
N GLU A 44 5.73 -3.92 -13.73
CA GLU A 44 5.92 -5.33 -13.35
C GLU A 44 5.08 -5.72 -12.12
N SER A 45 4.70 -4.76 -11.27
CA SER A 45 3.74 -4.97 -10.19
C SER A 45 2.31 -5.20 -10.69
N GLY A 46 2.04 -4.94 -11.97
CA GLY A 46 0.72 -5.05 -12.57
C GLY A 46 -0.21 -3.91 -12.22
N TYR A 47 0.31 -2.82 -11.64
CA TYR A 47 -0.52 -1.65 -11.30
C TYR A 47 -1.03 -0.94 -12.55
N TRP A 48 -0.16 -0.74 -13.55
CA TRP A 48 -0.53 -0.28 -14.89
C TRP A 48 0.04 -1.17 -15.99
N PRO A 49 -0.69 -1.37 -17.10
CA PRO A 49 -0.18 -2.13 -18.21
C PRO A 49 0.91 -1.34 -18.96
N ALA A 50 1.94 -2.05 -19.43
CA ALA A 50 3.04 -1.44 -20.18
C ALA A 50 2.57 -0.72 -21.46
N SER A 51 1.46 -1.18 -22.05
CA SER A 51 0.88 -0.63 -23.29
C SER A 51 0.43 0.83 -23.19
N ASP A 52 0.23 1.33 -21.97
CA ASP A 52 -0.24 2.71 -21.76
C ASP A 52 0.92 3.73 -21.88
N PHE A 53 2.16 3.26 -22.03
CA PHE A 53 3.35 4.11 -22.01
C PHE A 53 4.33 3.78 -23.14
N THR A 54 5.13 4.77 -23.51
CA THR A 54 6.26 4.65 -24.44
C THR A 54 7.57 4.95 -23.72
N GLY A 55 8.68 4.34 -24.13
CA GLY A 55 10.00 4.65 -23.56
C GLY A 55 10.22 4.09 -22.15
N LEU A 56 9.66 2.91 -21.86
CA LEU A 56 9.85 2.17 -20.61
C LEU A 56 11.19 1.41 -20.53
N GLU A 57 12.16 1.77 -21.37
CA GLU A 57 13.53 1.25 -21.32
C GLU A 57 14.46 2.13 -20.50
#